data_AF-A0A834L386-F1
#
_entry.id   AF-A0A834L386-F1
#
_cell.length_a   1.000
_cell.length_b   1.000
_cell.length_c   1.000
_cell.angle_alpha   90.00
_cell.angle_beta   90.00
_cell.angle_gamma   90.00
#
_symmetry.space_group_name_H-M   'P 1'
#
loop_
_entity.id
_entity.type
_entity.pdbx_description
1 polymer ?
#
loop_
_entity_poly.entity_id
_entity_poly.type
_entity_poly.pdbx_seq_one_letter_code
_entity_poly.pdbx_strand_id
1 'polypeptide(L)'
;MAFYESVIRANLTYRSLSAVEGLSQEELFLWLPVKDISVVDPKSGLILFDIGLAQKQLSLSLFEDPPDCKPDQGVLMKRGGKGKGFGAQI
;
A
#
# COMPACT_ATOMS: atom_id res chain seq x y z
N MET A 1 5.18 1.24 9.90
CA MET A 1 4.57 0.15 9.09
C MET A 1 3.22 0.60 8.53
N ALA A 2 2.58 -0.20 7.67
CA ALA A 2 1.24 0.08 7.15
C ALA A 2 0.30 -1.09 7.45
N PHE A 3 -0.92 -0.76 7.87
CA PHE A 3 -1.99 -1.70 8.17
C PHE A 3 -3.10 -1.53 7.15
N TYR A 4 -3.56 -2.66 6.61
CA TYR A 4 -4.56 -2.73 5.56
C TYR A 4 -5.70 -3.63 6.03
N GLU A 5 -6.93 -3.15 5.93
CA GLU A 5 -8.11 -3.99 6.13
C GLU A 5 -8.37 -4.88 4.92
N SER A 6 -9.21 -5.91 5.09
CA SER A 6 -9.59 -6.83 4.01
C SER A 6 -10.34 -6.13 2.88
N VAL A 7 -10.98 -4.99 3.16
CA VAL A 7 -11.67 -4.16 2.18
C VAL A 7 -11.20 -2.72 2.36
N ILE A 8 -10.63 -2.15 1.30
CA ILE A 8 -10.20 -0.76 1.25
C ILE A 8 -11.17 0.01 0.36
N ARG A 9 -11.62 1.17 0.83
CA ARG A 9 -12.51 2.06 0.07
C ARG A 9 -11.84 3.41 -0.12
N ALA A 10 -12.01 4.00 -1.30
CA ALA A 10 -11.52 5.34 -1.61
C ALA A 10 -12.23 5.87 -2.86
N ASN A 11 -12.24 7.19 -3.01
CA ASN A 11 -12.62 7.89 -4.23
C ASN A 11 -11.37 8.20 -5.05
N LEU A 12 -11.26 7.52 -6.19
CA LEU A 12 -10.14 7.64 -7.11
C LEU A 12 -10.37 8.77 -8.10
N THR A 13 -9.50 9.77 -8.06
CA THR A 13 -9.46 10.90 -8.99
C THR A 13 -8.08 11.02 -9.61
N TYR A 14 -7.94 11.90 -10.61
CA TYR A 14 -6.65 12.07 -11.27
C TYR A 14 -5.59 12.54 -10.26
N ARG A 15 -4.56 11.70 -10.06
CA ARG A 15 -3.45 11.91 -9.12
C ARG A 15 -3.85 12.00 -7.65
N SER A 16 -5.05 11.54 -7.28
CA SER A 16 -5.47 11.53 -5.88
C SER A 16 -6.43 10.39 -5.54
N LEU A 17 -6.37 9.96 -4.29
CA LEU A 17 -7.26 9.02 -3.62
C LEU A 17 -7.80 9.73 -2.38
N SER A 18 -9.05 10.14 -2.44
CA SER A 18 -9.72 10.86 -1.36
C SER A 18 -10.70 9.94 -0.63
N ALA A 19 -11.09 10.32 0.59
CA ALA A 19 -12.02 9.53 1.42
C ALA A 19 -11.57 8.07 1.61
N VAL A 20 -10.30 7.89 1.94
CA VAL A 20 -9.70 6.56 2.16
C VAL A 20 -10.20 5.96 3.48
N GLU A 21 -10.64 4.70 3.43
CA GLU A 21 -11.07 3.87 4.56
C GLU A 21 -10.38 2.51 4.49
N GLY A 22 -10.01 1.96 5.65
CA GLY A 22 -9.33 0.66 5.73
C GLY A 22 -7.81 0.71 5.53
N LEU A 23 -7.21 1.91 5.50
CA LEU A 23 -5.77 2.12 5.46
C LEU A 23 -5.31 2.94 6.67
N SER A 24 -4.38 2.38 7.44
CA SER A 24 -3.76 3.08 8.59
C SER A 24 -2.25 2.96 8.55
N GLN A 25 -1.56 4.01 8.97
CA GLN A 25 -0.10 4.03 9.08
C GLN A 25 0.32 4.20 10.53
N GLU A 26 1.40 3.53 10.90
CA GLU A 26 2.02 3.68 12.21
C GLU A 26 2.80 4.99 12.30
N GLU A 27 2.45 5.83 13.27
CA GLU A 27 3.12 7.09 13.60
C GLU A 27 3.23 7.21 15.11
N LEU A 28 4.45 7.45 15.63
CA LEU A 28 4.72 7.55 17.08
C LEU A 28 4.01 6.45 17.90
N PHE A 29 4.05 5.19 17.44
CA PHE A 29 3.43 4.00 18.05
C PHE A 29 1.90 3.88 17.94
N LEU A 30 1.23 4.81 17.27
CA LEU A 30 -0.22 4.81 17.03
C LEU A 30 -0.53 4.49 15.57
N TRP A 31 -1.60 3.73 15.31
CA TRP A 31 -2.13 3.55 13.96
C TRP A 31 -3.06 4.70 13.61
N LEU A 32 -2.61 5.61 12.75
CA LEU A 32 -3.40 6.75 12.29
C LEU A 32 -4.01 6.47 10.92
N PRO A 33 -5.30 6.78 10.71
CA PRO A 33 -5.97 6.53 9.45
C PRO A 33 -5.46 7.48 8.37
N VAL A 34 -5.21 6.94 7.18
CA VAL A 34 -4.93 7.75 5.98
C VAL A 34 -6.26 8.21 5.40
N LYS A 35 -6.41 9.51 5.13
CA LYS A 35 -7.64 10.12 4.63
C LYS A 35 -7.56 10.53 3.16
N ASP A 36 -6.42 11.07 2.76
CA ASP A 36 -6.16 11.49 1.39
C ASP A 36 -4.74 11.08 0.98
N ILE A 37 -4.58 10.69 -0.28
CA ILE A 37 -3.29 10.42 -0.89
C ILE A 37 -3.26 11.16 -2.21
N SER A 38 -2.31 12.08 -2.40
CA SER A 38 -2.25 12.88 -3.62
C SER A 38 -0.82 13.12 -4.10
N VAL A 39 -0.66 13.20 -5.42
CA VAL A 39 0.62 13.48 -6.08
C VAL A 39 0.60 14.93 -6.58
N VAL A 40 1.31 15.81 -5.87
CA VAL A 40 1.32 17.26 -6.17
C VAL A 40 2.13 17.54 -7.44
N ASP A 41 3.35 17.02 -7.55
CA ASP A 41 4.18 17.19 -8.74
C ASP A 41 4.75 15.85 -9.24
N PRO A 42 4.38 15.41 -10.46
CA PRO A 42 4.82 14.12 -10.99
C PRO A 42 6.31 14.07 -11.33
N LYS A 43 7.00 15.22 -11.44
CA LYS A 43 8.45 15.26 -11.68
C LYS A 43 9.25 15.16 -10.38
N SER A 44 8.70 15.66 -9.27
CA SER A 44 9.30 15.58 -7.95
C SER A 44 9.39 14.15 -7.41
N GLY A 45 8.50 13.28 -7.89
CA GLY A 45 8.38 11.91 -7.42
C GLY A 45 7.96 11.80 -5.95
N LEU A 46 7.22 12.77 -5.43
CA LEU A 46 6.69 12.77 -4.07
C LEU A 46 5.18 12.53 -4.07
N ILE A 47 4.74 11.68 -3.14
CA ILE A 47 3.35 11.43 -2.82
C ILE A 47 3.08 11.98 -1.42
N LEU A 48 2.00 12.75 -1.27
CA LEU A 48 1.54 13.24 0.02
C LEU A 48 0.45 12.31 0.55
N PHE A 49 0.60 11.95 1.82
CA PHE A 49 -0.36 11.15 2.58
C PHE A 49 -0.89 12.02 3.72
N ASP A 50 -2.18 12.30 3.71
CA ASP A 50 -2.87 12.99 4.79
C ASP A 50 -3.32 11.96 5.83
N ILE A 51 -2.77 12.04 7.04
CA ILE A 51 -3.11 11.19 8.18
C ILE A 51 -4.05 11.90 9.17
N GLY A 52 -4.76 12.93 8.70
CA GLY A 52 -5.74 13.73 9.43
C GLY A 52 -5.13 14.79 10.35
N LEU A 53 -4.11 14.42 11.14
CA LEU A 53 -3.42 15.34 12.06
C LEU A 53 -2.16 15.96 11.45
N ALA A 54 -1.59 15.32 10.43
CA ALA A 54 -0.39 15.75 9.75
C ALA A 54 -0.38 15.26 8.30
N GLN A 55 0.54 15.80 7.52
CA GLN A 55 0.81 15.34 6.16
C GLN A 55 2.20 14.73 6.10
N LYS A 56 2.29 13.56 5.47
CA LYS A 56 3.53 12.83 5.29
C LYS A 56 3.91 12.80 3.82
N GLN A 57 5.18 13.05 3.54
CA GLN A 57 5.73 12.98 2.20
C GLN A 57 6.47 11.64 2.05
N LEU A 58 6.07 10.87 1.05
CA LEU A 58 6.71 9.61 0.69
C LEU A 58 7.24 9.72 -0.75
N SER A 59 8.39 9.12 -1.02
CA SER A 59 8.92 9.07 -2.38
C SER A 59 8.24 7.95 -3.18
N LEU A 60 8.03 8.20 -4.48
CA LEU A 60 7.53 7.20 -5.43
C LEU A 60 8.42 5.95 -5.45
N SER A 61 9.72 6.11 -5.26
CA SER A 61 10.69 5.01 -5.25
C SER A 61 10.41 3.96 -4.17
N LEU A 62 9.71 4.32 -3.08
CA LEU A 62 9.29 3.34 -2.05
C LEU A 62 8.23 2.36 -2.55
N PHE A 63 7.54 2.69 -3.65
CA PHE A 63 6.49 1.89 -4.23
C PHE A 63 6.91 1.21 -5.53
N GLU A 64 8.11 1.53 -6.04
CA GLU A 64 8.64 0.99 -7.29
C GLU A 64 9.08 -0.47 -7.14
N ASP A 65 9.64 -0.81 -5.98
CA ASP A 65 9.99 -2.18 -5.59
C ASP A 65 9.08 -2.64 -4.42
N PRO A 66 7.90 -3.21 -4.72
CA PRO A 66 6.97 -3.63 -3.68
C PRO A 66 7.50 -4.87 -2.95
N PRO A 67 7.38 -4.93 -1.61
CA PRO A 67 7.79 -6.10 -0.86
C PRO A 67 6.92 -7.32 -1.19
N ASP A 68 7.51 -8.52 -1.10
CA ASP A 68 6.78 -9.78 -1.29
C ASP A 68 5.58 -9.89 -0.34
N CYS A 69 4.43 -10.28 -0.91
CA CYS A 69 3.24 -10.58 -0.12
C CYS A 69 3.54 -11.76 0.81
N LYS A 70 3.60 -11.51 2.12
CA LYS A 70 3.69 -12.60 3.09
C LYS A 70 2.36 -13.35 3.07
N PRO A 71 2.34 -14.66 2.82
CA PRO A 71 1.10 -15.41 2.86
C PRO A 71 0.50 -15.28 4.26
N ASP A 72 -0.78 -14.91 4.31
CA ASP A 72 -1.56 -14.83 5.53
C ASP A 72 -1.38 -16.14 6.31
N GLN A 73 -0.84 -16.04 7.53
CA GLN A 73 -0.58 -17.21 8.37
C GLN A 73 -1.89 -17.86 8.86
N GLY A 74 -3.06 -17.33 8.49
CA GLY A 74 -4.40 -17.76 8.88
C GLY A 74 -5.31 -18.28 7.77
N VAL A 75 -4.93 -18.25 6.48
CA VAL A 75 -5.74 -18.86 5.40
C VAL A 75 -4.90 -19.83 4.57
N LEU A 76 -4.75 -21.05 5.09
CA LEU A 76 -4.35 -22.22 4.32
C LEU A 76 -5.44 -22.57 3.30
N MET A 77 -5.55 -21.80 2.22
CA MET A 77 -6.16 -22.31 0.99
C MET A 77 -5.20 -23.34 0.40
N LYS A 78 -5.33 -24.59 0.82
CA LYS A 78 -4.74 -25.74 0.11
C LYS A 78 -5.33 -25.78 -1.29
N ARG A 79 -4.72 -25.08 -2.24
CA ARG A 79 -4.84 -25.43 -3.65
C ARG A 79 -3.78 -26.47 -3.95
N GLY A 80 -4.17 -27.74 -3.82
CA GLY A 80 -3.43 -28.85 -4.39
C GLY A 80 -3.35 -28.65 -5.90
N GLY A 81 -2.15 -28.34 -6.40
CA GLY A 81 -1.87 -28.18 -7.82
C GLY A 81 -0.38 -28.37 -8.07
N LYS A 82 0.01 -29.61 -8.31
CA LYS A 82 1.38 -30.03 -8.63
C LYS A 82 1.73 -29.52 -10.05
N GLY A 83 2.49 -28.43 -10.14
CA GLY A 83 3.01 -27.89 -11.40
C GLY A 83 4.53 -27.92 -11.39
N LYS A 84 5.13 -28.67 -12.33
CA LYS A 84 6.57 -28.87 -12.51
C LYS A 84 7.28 -27.56 -12.88
N GLY A 85 8.47 -27.36 -12.32
CA GLY A 85 9.33 -26.22 -12.61
C GLY A 85 9.91 -26.23 -14.02
N PHE A 86 10.35 -25.06 -14.47
CA PHE A 86 11.33 -24.87 -15.53
C PHE A 86 12.16 -23.64 -15.17
N GLY A 87 13.48 -23.82 -15.09
CA GLY A 87 14.42 -22.71 -15.03
C GLY A 87 14.63 -22.09 -16.41
N ALA A 88 14.96 -20.81 -16.43
CA ALA A 88 15.68 -20.19 -17.54
C ALA A 88 16.54 -19.07 -16.95
N GLN A 89 17.85 -19.31 -16.98
CA GLN A 89 18.89 -18.32 -16.80
C GLN A 89 19.08 -17.61 -18.15
N ILE A 90 19.37 -16.31 -18.13
CA ILE A 90 19.98 -15.62 -19.27
C ILE A 90 21.17 -14.84 -18.71
#